data_AF-A0A523HQC4-F1
#
_entry.id   AF-A0A523HQC4-F1
#
_cell.length_a   1.000
_cell.length_b   1.000
_cell.length_c   1.000
_cell.angle_alpha   90.00
_cell.angle_beta   90.00
_cell.angle_gamma   90.00
#
_symmetry.space_group_name_H-M   'P 1'
#
loop_
_entity.id
_entity.type
_entity.pdbx_description
1 polymer ?
#
loop_
_entity_poly.entity_id
_entity_poly.type
_entity_poly.pdbx_seq_one_letter_code
_entity_poly.pdbx_strand_id
1 'polypeptide(L)'
;MTTGYIYFELSSHQKALKLLRAIPSEFYDYPEVLLAIGWSALKLQDYQAVLSALRRLVINYPNYFNLEEAHFVIGQCYLKLGYYDFAIKEYNEITKKKPKPIDYSARLEQTNQELAIQGKLLEELSSELIVLEARLLLEKTLTASNGSIDFVSVDEREMQKKSQALNETLVQERQNLDILKNALLDLKKQIEKDQTYKDWRAYADYGKARALFLKSVPQ
;
A
#
# COMPACT_ATOMS: atom_id res chain seq x y z
N MET A 1 7.06 -9.62 8.49
CA MET A 1 7.15 -11.09 8.46
C MET A 1 6.51 -11.61 9.73
N THR A 2 5.34 -12.25 9.63
CA THR A 2 4.59 -12.76 10.79
C THR A 2 5.30 -13.97 11.40
N THR A 3 5.32 -14.06 12.72
CA THR A 3 5.98 -15.14 13.48
C THR A 3 5.47 -16.52 13.06
N GLY A 4 4.21 -16.61 12.60
CA GLY A 4 3.67 -17.82 11.98
C GLY A 4 4.45 -18.31 10.76
N TYR A 5 5.01 -17.42 9.94
CA TYR A 5 5.83 -17.77 8.77
C TYR A 5 7.20 -18.34 9.17
N ILE A 6 7.82 -17.77 10.22
CA ILE A 6 9.11 -18.23 10.75
C ILE A 6 8.99 -19.66 11.32
N TYR A 7 7.87 -19.98 11.97
CA TYR A 7 7.62 -21.34 12.46
C TYR A 7 7.13 -22.32 11.38
N PHE A 8 6.50 -21.81 10.32
CA PHE A 8 6.11 -22.59 9.13
C PHE A 8 7.34 -23.06 8.33
N GLU A 9 8.35 -22.21 8.17
CA GLU A 9 9.60 -22.52 7.44
C GLU A 9 10.48 -23.58 8.14
N LEU A 10 10.41 -23.73 9.47
CA LEU A 10 11.35 -24.55 10.23
C LEU A 10 11.14 -26.09 10.16
N SER A 11 10.28 -26.60 9.27
CA SER A 11 10.01 -28.05 9.03
C SER A 11 9.70 -28.91 10.27
N SER A 12 9.56 -28.28 11.46
CA SER A 12 9.44 -28.91 12.77
C SER A 12 8.17 -28.44 13.47
N HIS A 13 7.03 -28.54 12.77
CA HIS A 13 5.72 -28.06 13.23
C HIS A 13 5.34 -28.57 14.62
N GLN A 14 5.78 -29.78 14.99
CA GLN A 14 5.52 -30.38 16.31
C GLN A 14 6.27 -29.68 17.45
N LYS A 15 7.54 -29.31 17.24
CA LYS A 15 8.33 -28.53 18.21
C LYS A 15 7.79 -27.10 18.33
N ALA A 16 7.47 -26.48 17.19
CA ALA A 16 6.87 -25.16 17.13
C ALA A 16 5.56 -25.10 17.92
N LEU A 17 4.64 -26.05 17.67
CA LEU A 17 3.37 -26.12 18.39
C LEU A 17 3.55 -26.25 19.90
N LYS A 18 4.53 -27.04 20.36
CA LYS A 18 4.83 -27.18 21.80
C LYS A 18 5.31 -25.86 22.42
N LEU A 19 6.20 -25.15 21.74
CA LEU A 19 6.70 -23.86 22.21
C LEU A 19 5.59 -22.80 22.22
N LEU A 20 4.78 -22.73 21.16
CA LEU A 20 3.68 -21.78 21.05
C LEU A 20 2.62 -22.00 22.14
N ARG A 21 2.30 -23.25 22.48
CA ARG A 21 1.36 -23.58 23.57
C ARG A 21 1.87 -23.20 24.96
N ALA A 22 3.18 -23.03 25.13
CA ALA A 22 3.78 -22.60 26.39
C ALA A 22 3.74 -21.07 26.58
N ILE A 23 3.38 -20.30 25.54
CA ILE A 23 3.30 -18.85 25.64
C ILE A 23 2.02 -18.46 26.41
N PRO A 24 2.14 -17.61 27.46
CA PRO A 24 1.02 -17.19 28.28
C PRO A 24 0.05 -16.26 27.53
N SER A 25 -1.22 -16.25 27.95
CA SER A 25 -2.28 -15.42 27.34
C SER A 25 -2.07 -13.91 27.51
N GLU A 26 -1.24 -13.52 28.47
CA GLU A 26 -0.92 -12.14 28.81
C GLU A 26 0.12 -11.54 27.84
N PHE A 27 0.67 -12.35 26.93
CA PHE A 27 1.60 -11.88 25.92
C PHE A 27 0.92 -10.85 24.98
N TYR A 28 1.57 -9.71 24.74
CA TYR A 28 0.94 -8.61 24.00
C TYR A 28 0.53 -9.01 22.55
N ASP A 29 1.30 -9.89 21.92
CA ASP A 29 1.02 -10.45 20.58
C ASP A 29 0.37 -11.85 20.65
N TYR A 30 -0.38 -12.16 21.71
CA TYR A 30 -1.07 -13.45 21.83
C TYR A 30 -2.01 -13.80 20.65
N PRO A 31 -2.70 -12.86 19.99
CA PRO A 31 -3.48 -13.17 18.78
C PRO A 31 -2.64 -13.78 17.66
N GLU A 32 -1.43 -13.27 17.44
CA GLU A 32 -0.48 -13.80 16.47
C GLU A 32 -0.03 -15.22 16.85
N VAL A 33 0.16 -15.48 18.15
CA VAL A 33 0.48 -16.82 18.67
C VAL A 33 -0.66 -17.81 18.41
N LEU A 34 -1.92 -17.40 18.65
CA LEU A 34 -3.10 -18.23 18.34
C LEU A 34 -3.18 -18.56 16.85
N LEU A 35 -2.86 -17.60 15.98
CA LEU A 35 -2.81 -17.81 14.54
C LEU A 35 -1.73 -18.82 14.15
N ALA A 36 -0.52 -18.68 14.72
CA ALA A 36 0.60 -19.59 14.51
C ALA A 36 0.31 -21.02 15.01
N ILE A 37 -0.40 -21.16 16.14
CA ILE A 37 -0.90 -22.45 16.64
C ILE A 37 -1.85 -23.06 15.63
N GLY A 38 -2.82 -22.29 15.11
CA GLY A 38 -3.77 -22.76 14.11
C GLY A 38 -3.09 -23.30 12.86
N TRP A 39 -2.11 -22.57 12.31
CA TRP A 39 -1.34 -23.04 11.16
C TRP A 39 -0.53 -24.31 11.43
N SER A 40 0.18 -24.34 12.57
CA SER A 40 1.00 -25.49 12.96
C SER A 40 0.15 -26.74 13.18
N ALA A 41 -0.99 -26.58 13.85
CA ALA A 41 -1.96 -27.66 14.08
C ALA A 41 -2.57 -28.17 12.77
N LEU A 42 -2.91 -27.27 11.83
CA LEU A 42 -3.47 -27.66 10.53
C LEU A 42 -2.49 -28.54 9.74
N LYS A 43 -1.19 -28.21 9.79
CA LYS A 43 -0.14 -29.01 9.13
C LYS A 43 0.04 -30.38 9.77
N LEU A 44 -0.11 -30.47 11.09
CA LEU A 44 -0.10 -31.71 11.84
C LEU A 44 -1.43 -32.49 11.76
N GLN A 45 -2.44 -31.96 11.04
CA GLN A 45 -3.79 -32.50 10.96
C GLN A 45 -4.50 -32.61 12.33
N ASP A 46 -4.05 -31.83 13.32
CA ASP A 46 -4.71 -31.69 14.62
C ASP A 46 -5.86 -30.67 14.49
N TYR A 47 -6.93 -31.10 13.81
CA TYR A 47 -8.06 -30.24 13.48
C TYR A 47 -8.76 -29.65 14.72
N GLN A 48 -8.76 -30.39 15.84
CA GLN A 48 -9.31 -29.90 17.11
C GLN A 48 -8.51 -28.72 17.65
N ALA A 49 -7.17 -28.81 17.62
CA ALA A 49 -6.32 -27.70 18.01
C ALA A 49 -6.47 -26.47 17.09
N VAL A 50 -6.66 -26.69 15.78
CA VAL A 50 -6.95 -25.59 14.83
C VAL A 50 -8.20 -24.82 15.26
N LEU A 51 -9.32 -25.54 15.42
CA LEU A 51 -10.60 -24.92 15.74
C LEU A 51 -10.59 -24.26 17.11
N SER A 52 -9.97 -24.87 18.12
CA SER A 52 -9.90 -24.30 19.47
C SER A 52 -9.10 -22.98 19.51
N ALA A 53 -7.91 -22.94 18.90
CA ALA A 53 -7.05 -21.76 18.91
C ALA A 53 -7.63 -20.62 18.08
N LEU A 54 -8.10 -20.91 16.86
CA LEU A 54 -8.58 -19.88 15.95
C LEU A 54 -9.97 -19.37 16.29
N ARG A 55 -10.85 -20.18 16.88
CA ARG A 55 -12.12 -19.67 17.42
C ARG A 55 -11.87 -18.73 18.60
N ARG A 56 -10.91 -19.05 19.46
CA ARG A 56 -10.49 -18.14 20.54
C ARG A 56 -9.97 -16.82 19.98
N LEU A 57 -9.19 -16.87 18.89
CA LEU A 57 -8.71 -15.68 18.19
C LEU A 57 -9.87 -14.81 17.69
N VAL A 58 -10.81 -15.41 16.94
CA VAL A 58 -11.95 -14.69 16.34
C VAL A 58 -12.89 -14.10 17.40
N ILE A 59 -13.12 -14.81 18.51
CA ILE A 59 -14.04 -14.37 19.57
C ILE A 59 -13.41 -13.30 20.48
N ASN A 60 -12.18 -13.53 20.94
CA ASN A 60 -11.56 -12.69 21.97
C ASN A 60 -10.82 -11.48 21.37
N TYR A 61 -10.45 -11.54 20.09
CA TYR A 61 -9.70 -10.48 19.42
C TYR A 61 -10.37 -10.06 18.10
N PRO A 62 -11.63 -9.56 18.14
CA PRO A 62 -12.41 -9.23 16.95
C PRO A 62 -11.86 -8.06 16.13
N ASN A 63 -10.90 -7.31 16.68
CA ASN A 63 -10.21 -6.19 16.03
C ASN A 63 -8.79 -6.56 15.56
N TYR A 64 -8.39 -7.83 15.62
CA TYR A 64 -7.09 -8.26 15.15
C TYR A 64 -6.98 -8.11 13.62
N PHE A 65 -5.87 -7.55 13.16
CA PHE A 65 -5.70 -7.09 11.78
C PHE A 65 -5.64 -8.21 10.73
N ASN A 66 -5.40 -9.47 11.14
CA ASN A 66 -5.31 -10.65 10.26
C ASN A 66 -6.42 -11.69 10.55
N LEU A 67 -7.64 -11.24 10.85
CA LEU A 67 -8.76 -12.14 11.06
C LEU A 67 -9.14 -12.94 9.80
N GLU A 68 -8.88 -12.39 8.63
CA GLU A 68 -9.07 -13.05 7.34
C GLU A 68 -8.21 -14.33 7.23
N GLU A 69 -6.98 -14.29 7.73
CA GLU A 69 -6.10 -15.46 7.78
C GLU A 69 -6.67 -16.53 8.72
N ALA A 70 -7.20 -16.13 9.88
CA ALA A 70 -7.84 -17.06 10.81
C ALA A 70 -9.06 -17.77 10.18
N HIS A 71 -9.97 -17.01 9.57
CA HIS A 71 -11.12 -17.58 8.85
C HIS A 71 -10.68 -18.51 7.70
N PHE A 72 -9.59 -18.17 7.00
CA PHE A 72 -9.08 -19.01 5.93
C PHE A 72 -8.59 -20.37 6.45
N VAL A 73 -7.83 -20.37 7.55
CA VAL A 73 -7.30 -21.59 8.17
C VAL A 73 -8.43 -22.44 8.76
N ILE A 74 -9.44 -21.82 9.39
CA ILE A 74 -10.66 -22.53 9.83
C ILE A 74 -11.40 -23.14 8.63
N GLY A 75 -11.56 -22.40 7.54
CA GLY A 75 -12.18 -22.90 6.31
C GLY A 75 -11.43 -24.10 5.72
N GLN A 76 -10.09 -24.06 5.71
CA GLN A 76 -9.26 -25.19 5.29
C GLN A 76 -9.42 -26.40 6.22
N CYS A 77 -9.51 -26.17 7.54
CA CYS A 77 -9.78 -27.23 8.51
C CYS A 77 -11.10 -27.94 8.21
N TYR A 78 -12.17 -27.19 7.95
CA TYR A 78 -13.46 -27.76 7.59
C TYR A 78 -13.45 -28.50 6.25
N LEU A 79 -12.73 -27.98 5.25
CA LEU A 79 -12.52 -28.70 3.99
C LEU A 79 -11.88 -30.07 4.22
N LYS A 80 -10.88 -30.15 5.08
CA LYS A 80 -10.18 -31.40 5.40
C LYS A 80 -11.05 -32.38 6.19
N LEU A 81 -11.96 -31.87 7.01
CA LEU A 81 -12.95 -32.67 7.75
C LEU A 81 -14.17 -33.09 6.90
N GLY A 82 -14.27 -32.64 5.65
CA GLY A 82 -15.44 -32.90 4.79
C GLY A 82 -16.67 -32.04 5.11
N TYR A 83 -16.52 -31.06 6.01
CA TYR A 83 -17.58 -30.17 6.46
C TYR A 83 -17.71 -28.96 5.51
N TYR A 84 -18.07 -29.22 4.26
CA TYR A 84 -18.04 -28.23 3.18
C TYR A 84 -18.91 -27.00 3.43
N ASP A 85 -20.09 -27.16 4.03
CA ASP A 85 -20.98 -26.03 4.34
C ASP A 85 -20.38 -25.08 5.39
N PHE A 86 -19.66 -25.64 6.37
CA PHE A 86 -18.94 -24.84 7.36
C PHE A 86 -17.74 -24.15 6.74
N ALA A 87 -16.99 -24.82 5.85
CA ALA A 87 -15.90 -24.21 5.12
C ALA A 87 -16.35 -22.99 4.29
N ILE A 88 -17.47 -23.12 3.55
CA ILE A 88 -18.04 -22.04 2.75
C ILE A 88 -18.43 -20.85 3.62
N LYS A 89 -19.02 -21.09 4.80
CA LYS A 89 -19.37 -20.01 5.75
C LYS A 89 -18.15 -19.21 6.18
N GLU A 90 -17.05 -19.88 6.54
CA GLU A 90 -15.81 -19.21 6.95
C GLU A 90 -15.18 -18.41 5.80
N TYR A 91 -15.16 -18.96 4.58
CA TYR A 91 -14.67 -18.21 3.41
C TYR A 91 -15.53 -16.99 3.08
N ASN A 92 -16.84 -17.04 3.35
CA ASN A 92 -17.70 -15.87 3.18
C ASN A 92 -17.37 -14.76 4.20
N GLU A 93 -16.90 -15.07 5.41
CA GLU A 93 -16.50 -14.04 6.38
C GLU A 93 -15.33 -13.18 5.88
N ILE A 94 -14.39 -13.79 5.14
CA ILE A 94 -13.26 -13.08 4.51
C ILE A 94 -13.76 -12.10 3.44
N THR A 95 -14.75 -12.50 2.65
CA THR A 95 -15.28 -11.69 1.54
C THR A 95 -16.30 -10.63 1.99
N LYS A 96 -16.82 -10.72 3.22
CA LYS A 96 -17.76 -9.76 3.82
C LYS A 96 -17.09 -8.46 4.28
N LYS A 97 -15.83 -8.50 4.73
CA LYS A 97 -15.21 -7.39 5.50
C LYS A 97 -14.49 -6.30 4.68
N LYS A 98 -14.33 -6.41 3.36
CA LYS A 98 -13.87 -5.27 2.53
C LYS A 98 -14.58 -5.20 1.16
N PRO A 99 -14.91 -3.98 0.69
CA PRO A 99 -15.34 -3.77 -0.70
C PRO A 99 -14.26 -4.25 -1.67
N LYS A 100 -14.64 -4.44 -2.93
CA LYS A 100 -13.78 -4.84 -4.05
C LYS A 100 -12.40 -4.15 -3.97
N PRO A 101 -11.29 -4.80 -4.40
CA PRO A 101 -9.98 -4.17 -4.43
C PRO A 101 -10.13 -2.78 -5.05
N ILE A 102 -9.72 -1.76 -4.28
CA ILE A 102 -9.81 -0.38 -4.72
C ILE A 102 -8.95 -0.30 -5.99
N ASP A 103 -9.56 0.04 -7.11
CA ASP A 103 -8.83 0.20 -8.34
C ASP A 103 -8.03 1.50 -8.26
N TYR A 104 -6.76 1.36 -7.90
CA TYR A 104 -5.83 2.48 -7.84
C TYR A 104 -5.36 2.94 -9.23
N SER A 105 -5.65 2.19 -10.31
CA SER A 105 -5.14 2.48 -11.66
C SER A 105 -5.59 3.85 -12.15
N ALA A 106 -6.88 4.19 -12.01
CA ALA A 106 -7.42 5.48 -12.41
C ALA A 106 -6.79 6.65 -11.64
N ARG A 107 -6.60 6.48 -10.32
CA ARG A 107 -6.01 7.53 -9.47
C ARG A 107 -4.51 7.69 -9.72
N LEU A 108 -3.80 6.58 -9.95
CA LEU A 108 -2.39 6.60 -10.36
C LEU A 108 -2.22 7.28 -11.71
N GLU A 109 -3.06 6.92 -12.69
CA GLU A 109 -3.02 7.50 -14.02
C GLU A 109 -3.24 9.02 -13.94
N GLN A 110 -4.28 9.46 -13.23
CA GLN A 110 -4.55 10.89 -13.02
C GLN A 110 -3.36 11.62 -12.37
N THR A 111 -2.83 11.11 -11.25
CA THR A 111 -1.69 11.76 -10.56
C THR A 111 -0.41 11.80 -11.42
N ASN A 112 -0.16 10.76 -12.22
CA ASN A 112 0.98 10.73 -13.15
C ASN A 112 0.78 11.72 -14.31
N GLN A 113 -0.43 11.86 -14.84
CA GLN A 113 -0.76 12.86 -15.86
C GLN A 113 -0.58 14.28 -15.32
N GLU A 114 -1.09 14.57 -14.12
CA GLU A 114 -0.91 15.87 -13.46
C GLU A 114 0.57 16.20 -13.23
N LEU A 115 1.38 15.24 -12.78
CA LEU A 115 2.83 15.41 -12.64
C LEU A 115 3.54 15.67 -13.96
N ALA A 116 3.14 15.00 -15.04
CA ALA A 116 3.71 15.22 -16.37
C ALA A 116 3.39 16.63 -16.89
N ILE A 117 2.15 17.09 -16.69
CA ILE A 117 1.71 18.43 -17.08
C ILE A 117 2.48 19.49 -16.30
N GLN A 118 2.58 19.36 -14.97
CA GLN A 118 3.33 20.31 -14.14
C GLN A 118 4.83 20.30 -14.43
N GLY A 119 5.41 19.13 -14.70
CA GLY A 119 6.82 19.02 -15.10
C GLY A 119 7.10 19.79 -16.39
N LYS A 120 6.23 19.65 -17.40
CA LYS A 120 6.35 20.38 -18.67
C LYS A 120 6.17 21.88 -18.49
N LEU A 121 5.19 22.31 -17.68
CA LEU A 121 4.98 23.72 -17.35
C LEU A 121 6.22 24.34 -16.69
N LEU A 122 6.87 23.62 -15.76
CA LEU A 122 8.09 24.08 -15.11
C LEU A 122 9.27 24.21 -16.09
N GLU A 123 9.40 23.29 -17.05
CA GLU A 123 10.41 23.39 -18.11
C GLU A 123 10.17 24.64 -18.97
N GLU A 124 8.92 24.91 -19.36
CA GLU A 124 8.53 26.10 -20.12
C GLU A 124 8.84 27.39 -19.33
N LEU A 125 8.39 27.49 -18.07
CA LEU A 125 8.65 28.65 -17.21
C LEU A 125 10.16 28.87 -16.97
N SER A 126 10.93 27.79 -16.79
CA SER A 126 12.38 27.89 -16.61
C SER A 126 13.09 28.36 -17.87
N SER A 127 12.63 27.91 -19.04
CA SER A 127 13.16 28.31 -20.34
C SER A 127 12.88 29.79 -20.59
N GLU A 128 11.67 30.26 -20.29
CA GLU A 128 11.30 31.67 -20.37
C GLU A 128 12.16 32.55 -19.45
N LEU A 129 12.42 32.09 -18.22
CA LEU A 129 13.27 32.81 -17.28
C LEU A 129 14.70 32.93 -17.80
N ILE A 130 15.29 31.83 -18.29
CA ILE A 130 16.65 31.83 -18.84
C ILE A 130 16.76 32.81 -20.01
N VAL A 131 15.78 32.81 -20.92
CA VAL A 131 15.75 33.75 -22.05
C VAL A 131 15.65 35.19 -21.58
N LEU A 132 14.81 35.46 -20.58
CA LEU A 132 14.62 36.80 -20.02
C LEU A 132 15.88 37.31 -19.30
N GLU A 133 16.54 36.46 -18.52
CA GLU A 133 17.79 36.78 -17.84
C GLU A 133 18.95 37.00 -18.82
N ALA A 134 19.03 36.20 -19.88
CA ALA A 134 20.02 36.40 -20.94
C ALA A 134 19.84 37.75 -21.65
N ARG A 135 18.59 38.17 -21.90
CA ARG A 135 18.28 39.51 -22.45
C ARG A 135 18.69 40.64 -21.51
N LEU A 136 18.36 40.52 -20.22
CA LEU A 136 18.75 41.48 -19.19
C LEU A 136 20.27 41.62 -19.07
N LEU A 137 21.02 40.51 -19.17
CA LEU A 137 22.49 40.52 -19.18
C LEU A 137 23.05 41.25 -20.40
N LEU A 138 22.53 40.98 -21.59
CA LEU A 138 22.94 41.64 -22.83
C LEU A 138 22.74 43.16 -22.75
N GLU A 139 21.58 43.61 -22.27
CA GLU A 139 21.27 45.04 -22.11
C GLU A 139 22.24 45.74 -21.13
N LYS A 140 22.55 45.09 -20.00
CA LYS A 140 23.56 45.59 -19.04
C LYS A 140 24.97 45.68 -19.64
N THR A 141 25.36 44.73 -20.49
CA THR A 141 26.67 44.77 -21.15
C THR A 141 26.76 45.87 -22.21
N LEU A 142 25.68 46.11 -22.95
CA LEU A 142 25.59 47.16 -23.98
C LEU A 142 25.61 48.57 -23.37
N THR A 143 24.94 48.77 -22.24
CA THR A 143 24.95 50.04 -21.49
C THR A 143 26.33 50.31 -20.87
N ALA A 144 27.04 49.27 -20.40
CA ALA A 144 28.39 49.39 -19.87
C ALA A 144 29.46 49.75 -20.93
N SER A 145 29.29 49.32 -22.18
CA SER A 145 30.25 49.60 -23.27
C SER A 145 30.07 50.98 -23.92
N ASN A 146 28.88 51.59 -23.86
CA ASN A 146 28.54 52.81 -24.59
C ASN A 146 28.75 54.14 -23.83
N GLY A 147 29.34 54.11 -22.63
CA GLY A 147 29.96 55.29 -22.04
C GLY A 147 29.09 56.56 -21.94
N SER A 148 27.81 56.48 -21.58
CA SER A 148 27.08 57.64 -21.04
C SER A 148 25.71 57.30 -20.43
N ILE A 149 25.55 57.77 -19.19
CA ILE A 149 24.34 58.17 -18.45
C ILE A 149 23.39 57.06 -17.98
N ASP A 150 23.27 56.99 -16.64
CA ASP A 150 22.38 56.23 -15.76
C ASP A 150 20.86 56.41 -16.05
N PHE A 151 20.42 56.16 -17.27
CA PHE A 151 19.00 55.98 -17.57
C PHE A 151 18.72 54.49 -17.74
N VAL A 152 18.40 53.81 -16.63
CA VAL A 152 17.78 52.47 -16.67
C VAL A 152 16.59 52.57 -17.62
N SER A 153 16.64 51.86 -18.75
CA SER A 153 15.55 51.89 -19.73
C SER A 153 14.26 51.43 -19.03
N VAL A 154 13.11 51.99 -19.42
CA VAL A 154 11.81 51.53 -18.90
C VAL A 154 11.65 50.03 -19.17
N ASP A 155 12.16 49.57 -20.31
CA ASP A 155 12.22 48.17 -20.73
C ASP A 155 13.02 47.29 -19.74
N GLU A 156 14.17 47.75 -19.22
CA GLU A 156 14.96 46.99 -18.23
C GLU A 156 14.18 46.82 -16.92
N ARG A 157 13.48 47.85 -16.44
CA ARG A 157 12.64 47.77 -15.22
C ARG A 157 11.45 46.84 -15.41
N GLU A 158 10.82 46.86 -16.58
CA GLU A 158 9.70 45.96 -16.90
C GLU A 158 10.17 44.50 -17.01
N MET A 159 11.32 44.25 -17.64
CA MET A 159 11.92 42.92 -17.72
C MET A 159 12.36 42.40 -16.34
N GLN A 160 12.90 43.26 -15.47
CA GLN A 160 13.23 42.89 -14.09
C GLN A 160 11.98 42.52 -13.28
N LYS A 161 10.90 43.30 -13.37
CA LYS A 161 9.61 42.97 -12.74
C LYS A 161 9.05 41.64 -13.23
N LYS A 162 9.11 41.41 -14.55
CA LYS A 162 8.65 40.15 -15.16
C LYS A 162 9.49 38.96 -14.68
N SER A 163 10.81 39.13 -14.56
CA SER A 163 11.72 38.10 -14.02
C SER A 163 11.41 37.76 -12.56
N GLN A 164 11.16 38.78 -11.72
CA GLN A 164 10.77 38.56 -10.32
C GLN A 164 9.45 37.79 -10.21
N ALA A 165 8.42 38.21 -10.96
CA ALA A 165 7.13 37.53 -10.97
C ALA A 165 7.25 36.07 -11.46
N LEU A 166 8.06 35.83 -12.49
CA LEU A 166 8.30 34.50 -13.03
C LEU A 166 9.05 33.60 -12.02
N ASN A 167 10.01 34.15 -11.29
CA ASN A 167 10.72 33.46 -10.21
C ASN A 167 9.77 33.07 -9.06
N GLU A 168 8.90 33.98 -8.64
CA GLU A 168 7.88 33.69 -7.62
C GLU A 168 6.95 32.55 -8.07
N THR A 169 6.53 32.59 -9.34
CA THR A 169 5.66 31.55 -9.93
C THR A 169 6.40 30.20 -10.00
N LEU A 170 7.67 30.20 -10.41
CA LEU A 170 8.52 29.00 -10.44
C LEU A 170 8.70 28.37 -9.06
N VAL A 171 8.87 29.18 -8.01
CA VAL A 171 8.98 28.68 -6.64
C VAL A 171 7.68 28.01 -6.20
N GLN A 172 6.52 28.63 -6.49
CA GLN A 172 5.21 28.06 -6.17
C GLN A 172 4.96 26.75 -6.90
N GLU A 173 5.23 26.70 -8.22
CA GLU A 173 5.03 25.49 -9.01
C GLU A 173 5.97 24.35 -8.60
N ARG A 174 7.21 24.65 -8.20
CA ARG A 174 8.11 23.63 -7.63
C ARG A 174 7.57 23.06 -6.32
N GLN A 175 7.03 23.90 -5.44
CA GLN A 175 6.41 23.45 -4.19
C GLN A 175 5.19 22.57 -4.46
N ASN A 176 4.33 22.95 -5.41
CA ASN A 176 3.17 22.16 -5.83
C ASN A 176 3.59 20.78 -6.35
N LEU A 177 4.64 20.74 -7.17
CA LEU A 177 5.15 19.51 -7.73
C LEU A 177 5.74 18.59 -6.65
N ASP A 178 6.42 19.15 -5.64
CA ASP A 178 6.90 18.37 -4.50
C ASP A 178 5.76 17.79 -3.65
N ILE A 179 4.67 18.55 -3.47
CA ILE A 179 3.44 18.07 -2.82
C ILE A 179 2.85 16.89 -3.60
N LEU A 180 2.71 16.99 -4.91
CA LEU A 180 2.18 15.91 -5.75
C LEU A 180 3.07 14.66 -5.72
N LYS A 181 4.39 14.83 -5.77
CA LYS A 181 5.35 13.72 -5.64
C LYS A 181 5.19 13.00 -4.31
N ASN A 182 5.05 13.74 -3.22
CA ASN A 182 4.84 13.17 -1.88
C ASN A 182 3.50 12.44 -1.79
N ALA A 183 2.42 13.02 -2.32
CA ALA A 183 1.12 12.38 -2.38
C ALA A 183 1.15 11.07 -3.19
N LEU A 184 1.89 11.06 -4.30
CA LEU A 184 2.08 9.86 -5.12
C LEU A 184 2.89 8.78 -4.38
N LEU A 185 3.94 9.18 -3.65
CA LEU A 185 4.72 8.27 -2.82
C LEU A 185 3.86 7.62 -1.73
N ASP A 186 3.01 8.40 -1.08
CA ASP A 186 2.09 7.90 -0.06
C ASP A 186 1.01 7.00 -0.65
N LEU A 187 0.49 7.33 -1.84
CA LEU A 187 -0.43 6.47 -2.57
C LEU A 187 0.25 5.13 -2.95
N LYS A 188 1.49 5.16 -3.43
CA LYS A 188 2.26 3.94 -3.72
C LYS A 188 2.48 3.10 -2.46
N LYS A 189 2.79 3.72 -1.32
CA LYS A 189 2.88 3.00 -0.03
C LYS A 189 1.55 2.39 0.39
N GLN A 190 0.43 3.08 0.16
CA GLN A 190 -0.91 2.53 0.42
C GLN A 190 -1.20 1.33 -0.48
N ILE A 191 -0.88 1.44 -1.77
CA ILE A 191 -1.00 0.34 -2.73
C ILE A 191 -0.12 -0.83 -2.31
N GLU A 192 1.14 -0.61 -1.96
CA GLU A 192 2.03 -1.67 -1.46
C GLU A 192 1.46 -2.31 -0.20
N LYS A 193 0.94 -1.54 0.74
CA LYS A 193 0.26 -2.09 1.92
C LYS A 193 -0.93 -2.95 1.52
N ASP A 194 -1.78 -2.47 0.62
CA ASP A 194 -2.96 -3.19 0.18
C ASP A 194 -2.64 -4.42 -0.69
N GLN A 195 -1.55 -4.40 -1.47
CA GLN A 195 -1.04 -5.53 -2.25
C GLN A 195 -0.26 -6.54 -1.39
N THR A 196 0.37 -6.08 -0.31
CA THR A 196 1.08 -6.95 0.66
C THR A 196 0.14 -7.57 1.69
N TYR A 197 -1.09 -7.04 1.86
CA TYR A 197 -2.17 -7.83 2.42
C TYR A 197 -2.40 -9.01 1.47
N LYS A 198 -1.88 -10.19 1.86
CA LYS A 198 -2.15 -11.48 1.21
C LYS A 198 -3.60 -11.47 0.73
N ASP A 199 -3.83 -11.75 -0.54
CA ASP A 199 -5.15 -11.70 -1.18
C ASP A 199 -6.05 -12.82 -0.63
N TRP A 200 -6.41 -12.73 0.65
CA TRP A 200 -7.25 -13.69 1.36
C TRP A 200 -8.57 -13.88 0.64
N ARG A 201 -9.03 -12.85 -0.08
CA ARG A 201 -10.17 -12.91 -0.99
C ARG A 201 -9.97 -13.97 -2.07
N ALA A 202 -8.87 -13.92 -2.83
CA ALA A 202 -8.61 -14.90 -3.89
C ALA A 202 -8.49 -16.32 -3.31
N TYR A 203 -7.82 -16.46 -2.16
CA TYR A 203 -7.73 -17.75 -1.46
C TYR A 203 -9.08 -18.25 -0.94
N ALA A 204 -9.94 -17.36 -0.47
CA ALA A 204 -11.29 -17.67 -0.01
C ALA A 204 -12.20 -18.08 -1.18
N ASP A 205 -12.15 -17.36 -2.29
CA ASP A 205 -12.92 -17.68 -3.50
C ASP A 205 -12.50 -19.04 -4.06
N TYR A 206 -11.19 -19.32 -4.12
CA TYR A 206 -10.67 -20.64 -4.47
C TYR A 206 -11.14 -21.72 -3.49
N GLY A 207 -11.01 -21.48 -2.19
CA GLY A 207 -11.44 -22.42 -1.15
C GLY A 207 -12.93 -22.74 -1.22
N LYS A 208 -13.76 -21.73 -1.50
CA LYS A 208 -15.21 -21.85 -1.69
C LYS A 208 -15.54 -22.64 -2.95
N ALA A 209 -14.91 -22.34 -4.08
CA ALA A 209 -15.10 -23.10 -5.32
C ALA A 209 -14.75 -24.58 -5.11
N ARG A 210 -13.65 -24.86 -4.40
CA ARG A 210 -13.26 -26.23 -4.05
C ARG A 210 -14.26 -26.91 -3.11
N ALA A 211 -14.76 -26.22 -2.09
CA ALA A 211 -15.77 -26.77 -1.19
C ALA A 211 -17.06 -27.13 -1.93
N LEU A 212 -17.52 -26.25 -2.83
CA LEU A 212 -18.70 -26.48 -3.67
C LEU A 212 -18.50 -27.68 -4.59
N PHE A 213 -17.33 -27.77 -5.24
CA PHE A 213 -16.99 -28.91 -6.09
C PHE A 213 -17.03 -30.22 -5.30
N LEU A 214 -16.30 -30.31 -4.18
CA LEU A 214 -16.25 -31.52 -3.35
C LEU A 214 -17.62 -31.91 -2.76
N LYS A 215 -18.47 -30.94 -2.48
CA LYS A 215 -19.86 -31.19 -2.06
C LYS A 215 -20.72 -31.79 -3.18
N SER A 216 -20.43 -31.45 -4.44
CA SER A 216 -21.20 -31.93 -5.61
C SER A 216 -20.78 -33.31 -6.11
N VAL A 217 -19.64 -33.84 -5.66
CA VAL A 217 -19.16 -35.18 -6.04
C VAL A 217 -19.89 -36.25 -5.20
N PRO A 218 -20.54 -37.26 -5.81
CA PRO A 218 -21.16 -38.35 -5.08
C PRO A 218 -20.09 -39.19 -4.34
N GLN A 219 -20.37 -39.55 -3.08
CA GLN A 219 -19.50 -40.36 -2.22
C GLN A 219 -19.63 -41.86 -2.48
#